data_AF-A0A497F774-F1
#
_entry.id   AF-A0A497F774-F1
#
_cell.length_a   1.000
_cell.length_b   1.000
_cell.length_c   1.000
_cell.angle_alpha   90.00
_cell.angle_beta   90.00
_cell.angle_gamma   90.00
#
_symmetry.space_group_name_H-M   'P 1'
#
loop_
_entity.id
_entity.type
_entity.pdbx_description
1 polymer ?
#
loop_
_entity_poly.entity_id
_entity_poly.type
_entity_poly.pdbx_seq_one_letter_code
_entity_poly.pdbx_strand_id
1 'polypeptide(L)'
;MSRRTKPLSCRVSVEDFERISRICDELEITRSDFVKLAIMRYLADVQVEKPEVMRDLLLIKLEHLRREEEKIYRVFKMLVMMNLGTGLHHL
;
A
#
# COMPACT_ATOMS: atom_id res chain seq x y z
N MET A 1 10.79 -3.94 -12.88
CA MET A 1 10.13 -4.48 -11.67
C MET A 1 8.63 -4.19 -11.77
N SER A 2 7.80 -5.23 -11.95
CA SER A 2 6.35 -5.08 -12.09
C SER A 2 5.73 -4.72 -10.74
N ARG A 3 5.15 -3.51 -10.61
CA ARG A 3 4.40 -3.11 -9.42
C ARG A 3 3.10 -3.92 -9.39
N ARG A 4 3.08 -5.03 -8.63
CA ARG A 4 1.85 -5.82 -8.43
C ARG A 4 0.85 -4.97 -7.64
N THR A 5 -0.21 -4.54 -8.31
CA THR A 5 -1.39 -3.95 -7.66
C THR A 5 -2.13 -5.03 -6.91
N LYS A 6 -2.29 -4.89 -5.59
CA LYS A 6 -3.11 -5.80 -4.78
C LYS A 6 -4.58 -5.36 -4.89
N PRO A 7 -5.50 -6.26 -5.31
CA PRO A 7 -6.92 -5.92 -5.32
C PRO A 7 -7.40 -5.74 -3.87
N LEU A 8 -8.19 -4.70 -3.65
CA LEU A 8 -8.87 -4.41 -2.39
C LEU A 8 -10.37 -4.41 -2.67
N SER A 9 -11.14 -4.97 -1.74
CA SER A 9 -12.59 -4.88 -1.74
C SER A 9 -13.05 -4.02 -0.58
N CYS A 10 -14.12 -3.24 -0.81
CA CYS A 10 -14.82 -2.52 0.24
C CYS A 10 -16.32 -2.74 0.05
N ARG A 11 -17.08 -2.59 1.14
CA ARG A 11 -18.55 -2.58 1.10
C ARG A 11 -19.02 -1.13 1.11
N VAL A 12 -20.00 -0.85 0.27
CA VAL A 12 -20.69 0.43 0.18
C VAL A 12 -22.20 0.16 0.23
N SER A 13 -23.00 1.19 0.54
CA SER A 13 -24.44 1.07 0.45
C SER A 13 -24.88 0.80 -0.99
N VAL A 14 -26.04 0.18 -1.17
CA VAL A 14 -26.60 -0.07 -2.52
C VAL A 14 -26.87 1.26 -3.24
N GLU A 15 -27.37 2.25 -2.51
CA GLU A 15 -27.65 3.59 -3.05
C GLU A 15 -26.38 4.30 -3.56
N ASP A 16 -25.31 4.29 -2.76
CA ASP A 16 -24.02 4.88 -3.17
C ASP A 16 -23.44 4.14 -4.37
N PHE A 17 -23.56 2.81 -4.39
CA PHE A 17 -23.09 1.99 -5.49
C PHE A 17 -23.79 2.32 -6.81
N GLU A 18 -25.10 2.45 -6.80
CA GLU A 18 -25.88 2.81 -7.98
C GLU A 18 -25.55 4.23 -8.46
N ARG A 19 -25.39 5.16 -7.52
CA ARG A 19 -25.00 6.54 -7.84
C ARG A 19 -23.62 6.60 -8.49
N ILE A 20 -22.63 5.91 -7.92
CA ILE A 20 -21.28 5.84 -8.48
C ILE A 20 -21.29 5.18 -9.85
N SER A 21 -22.09 4.11 -10.02
CA SER A 21 -22.15 3.39 -11.30
C SER A 21 -22.68 4.29 -12.42
N ARG A 22 -23.76 5.04 -12.18
CA ARG A 22 -24.29 6.02 -13.16
C ARG A 22 -23.25 7.07 -13.56
N ILE A 23 -22.54 7.63 -12.59
CA ILE A 23 -21.48 8.62 -12.85
C ILE A 23 -20.34 8.00 -13.68
N CYS A 24 -19.96 6.77 -13.39
CA CYS A 24 -18.91 6.07 -14.13
C CYS A 24 -19.32 5.81 -15.58
N ASP A 25 -20.58 5.45 -15.81
CA ASP A 25 -21.14 5.25 -17.15
C ASP A 25 -21.18 6.56 -17.94
N GLU A 26 -21.63 7.66 -17.32
CA GLU A 26 -21.67 9.00 -17.95
C GLU A 26 -20.28 9.53 -18.33
N LEU A 27 -19.26 9.22 -17.52
CA LEU A 27 -17.89 9.66 -17.72
C LEU A 27 -17.05 8.67 -18.55
N GLU A 28 -17.63 7.54 -18.96
CA GLU A 28 -16.93 6.45 -19.66
C GLU A 28 -15.67 5.96 -18.95
N ILE A 29 -15.70 5.91 -17.61
CA ILE A 29 -14.58 5.44 -16.78
C ILE A 29 -14.93 4.19 -16.00
N THR A 30 -13.92 3.41 -15.63
CA THR A 30 -14.14 2.27 -14.73
C THR A 30 -14.38 2.76 -13.30
N ARG A 31 -15.22 2.04 -12.55
CA ARG A 31 -15.42 2.26 -11.10
C ARG A 31 -14.10 2.24 -10.31
N SER A 32 -13.16 1.38 -10.71
CA SER A 32 -11.83 1.32 -10.10
C SER A 32 -11.04 2.60 -10.32
N ASP A 33 -11.13 3.21 -11.50
CA ASP A 33 -10.45 4.48 -11.79
C ASP A 33 -11.12 5.65 -11.08
N PHE A 34 -12.44 5.66 -11.01
CA PHE A 34 -13.19 6.62 -10.19
C PHE A 34 -12.73 6.60 -8.73
N VAL A 35 -12.64 5.41 -8.12
CA VAL A 35 -12.19 5.25 -6.73
C VAL A 35 -10.73 5.71 -6.56
N LYS A 36 -9.85 5.42 -7.52
CA LYS A 36 -8.46 5.93 -7.47
C LYS A 36 -8.43 7.46 -7.47
N LEU A 37 -9.20 8.10 -8.35
CA LEU A 37 -9.29 9.56 -8.43
C LEU A 37 -9.84 10.17 -7.14
N ALA A 38 -10.90 9.57 -6.58
CA ALA A 38 -11.48 10.00 -5.31
C ALA A 38 -10.47 9.91 -4.15
N ILE A 39 -9.71 8.81 -4.06
CA ILE A 39 -8.65 8.65 -3.05
C ILE A 39 -7.54 9.70 -3.26
N MET A 40 -7.10 9.91 -4.49
CA MET A 40 -6.08 10.93 -4.79
C MET A 40 -6.55 12.32 -4.41
N ARG A 41 -7.82 12.66 -4.71
CA ARG A 41 -8.41 13.95 -4.35
C ARG A 41 -8.49 14.12 -2.83
N TYR A 42 -8.99 13.11 -2.12
CA TYR A 42 -9.05 13.12 -0.66
C TYR A 42 -7.66 13.33 -0.05
N LEU A 43 -6.64 12.63 -0.55
CA LEU A 43 -5.27 12.80 -0.04
C LEU A 43 -4.72 14.21 -0.30
N ALA A 44 -5.05 14.82 -1.45
CA ALA A 44 -4.67 16.19 -1.74
C ALA A 44 -5.38 17.18 -0.79
N ASP A 45 -6.68 17.00 -0.55
CA ASP A 45 -7.45 17.85 0.35
C ASP A 45 -6.95 17.70 1.81
N VAL A 46 -6.62 16.49 2.25
CA VAL A 46 -6.01 16.23 3.56
C VAL A 46 -4.63 16.89 3.71
N GLN A 47 -3.80 16.90 2.65
CA GLN A 47 -2.50 17.59 2.69
C GLN A 47 -2.65 19.09 2.97
N VAL A 48 -3.69 19.70 2.42
CA VAL A 48 -3.92 21.14 2.52
C VAL A 48 -4.58 21.49 3.85
N GLU A 49 -5.56 20.71 4.31
CA GLU A 49 -6.40 21.09 5.46
C GLU A 49 -5.96 20.47 6.80
N LYS A 50 -5.32 19.30 6.78
CA LYS A 50 -5.08 18.50 8.00
C LYS A 50 -3.67 17.88 7.99
N PRO A 51 -2.62 18.68 8.21
CA PRO A 51 -1.24 18.20 8.18
C PRO A 51 -0.96 17.09 9.21
N GLU A 52 -1.71 17.04 10.31
CA GLU A 52 -1.63 15.98 11.32
C GLU A 52 -2.05 14.61 10.77
N VAL A 53 -3.13 14.56 9.98
CA VAL A 53 -3.61 13.33 9.34
C VAL A 53 -2.60 12.84 8.30
N MET A 54 -1.97 13.77 7.55
CA MET A 54 -0.89 13.42 6.64
C MET A 54 0.34 12.88 7.39
N ARG A 55 0.73 13.51 8.51
CA ARG A 55 1.81 12.99 9.38
C ARG A 55 1.51 11.56 9.82
N ASP A 56 0.29 11.28 10.28
CA ASP A 56 -0.09 9.96 10.76
C ASP A 56 -0.07 8.91 9.63
N LEU A 57 -0.52 9.28 8.42
CA LEU A 57 -0.39 8.43 7.22
C LEU A 57 1.07 8.12 6.87
N LEU A 58 1.95 9.13 6.95
CA LEU A 58 3.38 8.96 6.71
C LEU A 58 4.03 8.05 7.77
N LEU A 59 3.63 8.17 9.04
CA LEU A 59 4.10 7.30 10.12
C LEU A 59 3.68 5.84 9.90
N ILE A 60 2.44 5.60 9.47
CA ILE A 60 1.97 4.25 9.11
C ILE A 60 2.82 3.67 7.97
N LYS A 61 3.10 4.46 6.94
CA LYS A 61 3.95 4.04 5.82
C LYS A 61 5.38 3.75 6.25
N LEU A 62 5.95 4.58 7.12
CA LEU A 62 7.29 4.40 7.67
C LEU A 62 7.38 3.09 8.47
N GLU A 63 6.41 2.82 9.33
CA GLU A 63 6.36 1.58 10.12
C GLU A 63 6.22 0.34 9.22
N HIS A 64 5.46 0.44 8.12
CA HIS A 64 5.40 -0.64 7.15
C HIS A 64 6.77 -0.94 6.52
N LEU A 65 7.48 0.11 6.07
CA LEU A 65 8.83 -0.03 5.49
C LEU A 65 9.83 -0.59 6.50
N ARG A 66 9.78 -0.13 7.75
CA ARG A 66 10.62 -0.64 8.85
C ARG A 66 10.43 -2.14 9.07
N ARG A 67 9.19 -2.63 9.02
CA ARG A 67 8.90 -4.07 9.11
C ARG A 67 9.38 -4.87 7.90
N GLU A 68 9.33 -4.30 6.70
CA GLU A 68 9.88 -4.94 5.51
C GLU A 68 11.42 -5.04 5.61
N GLU A 69 12.08 -3.96 6.03
CA GLU A 69 13.53 -3.94 6.28
C GLU A 69 13.94 -4.98 7.33
N GLU A 70 13.26 -5.03 8.49
CA GLU A 70 13.54 -6.02 9.54
C GLU A 70 13.42 -7.47 9.01
N LYS A 71 12.42 -7.74 8.17
CA LYS A 71 12.26 -9.06 7.54
C LYS A 71 13.44 -9.38 6.62
N ILE A 72 13.84 -8.44 5.78
CA ILE A 72 14.99 -8.60 4.88
C ILE A 72 16.27 -8.85 5.68
N TYR A 73 16.49 -8.06 6.73
CA TYR A 73 17.66 -8.20 7.60
C TYR A 73 17.71 -9.56 8.29
N ARG A 74 16.57 -10.08 8.78
CA ARG A 74 16.51 -11.43 9.37
C ARG A 74 16.89 -12.52 8.36
N VAL A 75 16.38 -12.44 7.14
CA VAL A 75 16.73 -13.38 6.05
C VAL A 75 18.22 -13.29 5.74
N PHE A 76 18.74 -12.08 5.57
CA PHE A 76 20.15 -11.84 5.31
C PHE A 76 21.04 -12.41 6.43
N LYS A 77 20.71 -12.15 7.70
CA LYS A 77 21.43 -12.66 8.86
C LYS A 77 21.49 -14.19 8.87
N MET A 78 20.36 -14.87 8.59
CA MET A 78 20.35 -16.34 8.51
C MET A 78 21.29 -16.85 7.41
N LEU A 79 21.26 -16.24 6.22
CA LEU A 79 22.15 -16.63 5.11
C LEU A 79 23.63 -16.48 5.47
N VAL A 80 23.99 -15.35 6.11
CA VAL A 80 25.36 -15.12 6.58
C VAL A 80 25.78 -16.16 7.61
N MET A 81 24.92 -16.47 8.60
CA MET A 81 25.25 -17.50 9.61
C MET A 81 25.36 -18.91 9.02
N MET A 82 24.53 -19.26 8.04
CA MET A 82 24.63 -20.54 7.33
C MET A 82 25.96 -20.66 6.58
N ASN A 83 26.38 -19.61 5.86
CA ASN A 83 27.63 -19.62 5.09
C ASN A 83 28.88 -19.58 5.98
N LEU A 84 28.81 -18.93 7.14
CA LEU A 84 29.92 -18.92 8.10
C LEU A 84 30.02 -20.24 8.89
N GLY A 85 28.88 -20.90 9.14
CA GLY A 85 28.84 -22.20 9.82
C GLY A 85 29.33 -23.37 8.94
N THR A 86 29.08 -23.31 7.63
CA THR A 86 29.57 -24.35 6.68
C THR A 86 31.05 -24.20 6.32
N GLY A 87 31.64 -23.00 6.47
CA GLY A 87 33.08 -22.77 6.26
C GLY A 87 33.99 -23.37 7.34
N LEU A 88 33.47 -23.69 8.53
CA LEU A 88 34.23 -24.28 9.65
C LEU A 88 34.28 -25.82 9.64
N HIS A 89 33.48 -26.48 8.79
CA HIS A 89 33.46 -27.95 8.69
C HIS A 89 34.32 -28.50 7.53
N HIS A 90 35.06 -27.64 6.83
CA HIS A 90 35.95 -28.02 5.72
C HIS A 90 37.43 -27.65 5.94
N LEU A 91 37.84 -27.40 7.19
CA LEU A 91 39.25 -27.26 7.58
C LEU A 91 39.64 -28.37 8.56
#